data_AF-A0A2I4D860-F1
#
_entry.id   AF-A0A2I4D860-F1
#
_cell.length_a   1.000
_cell.length_b   1.000
_cell.length_c   1.000
_cell.angle_alpha   90.00
_cell.angle_beta   90.00
_cell.angle_gamma   90.00
#
_symmetry.space_group_name_H-M   'P 1'
#
loop_
_entity.id
_entity.type
_entity.pdbx_description
1 polymer ?
#
loop_
_entity_poly.entity_id
_entity_poly.type
_entity_poly.pdbx_seq_one_letter_code
_entity_poly.pdbx_strand_id
1 'polypeptide(L)'
;MSVAGLKKQFHKATQRVSEKVGGAEGTKLDEDFTEMEKRVDATSRAVMDIITKTTEYLQPNPATRAKMSMMNSMSRMRGQEKGPGYTQTETMLGDSMQRFGRELGEESTFGLALIDVGEAMRELGEVKDALDMEVKQNFIDPMQNLHEKDIKEIQHHLKKLEGRRLDFDYKKKRQGKVTDDEIKQALEKFDDSKEIAEQSMFNLLESDIEQVSQLAALVHAQVQYHSRAAEILTQLSSKIDERIRDTSGKPKKEFIAKPRTSLELCISENHNGGIHGARSPAPLDQPSCRALYDFDPENEGELGFKEGDIITLTNKIDENWYEGMLHGNSGFFPINYVDILVPLPQ
;
A
#
# COMPACT_ATOMS: atom_id res chain seq x y z
N MET A 1 3.31 -35.16 35.51
CA MET A 1 4.29 -34.44 36.38
C MET A 1 4.56 -35.29 37.61
N SER A 2 5.83 -35.49 38.00
CA SER A 2 6.18 -36.25 39.21
C SER A 2 5.97 -35.41 40.47
N VAL A 3 5.79 -36.06 41.63
CA VAL A 3 5.62 -35.40 42.95
C VAL A 3 6.82 -34.48 43.27
N ALA A 4 8.03 -34.89 42.88
CA ALA A 4 9.24 -34.07 43.02
C ALA A 4 9.20 -32.80 42.14
N GLY A 5 8.66 -32.89 40.92
CA GLY A 5 8.45 -31.74 40.04
C GLY A 5 7.45 -30.74 40.61
N LEU A 6 6.37 -31.23 41.22
CA LEU A 6 5.34 -30.40 41.85
C LEU A 6 5.89 -29.61 43.05
N LYS A 7 6.67 -30.27 43.93
CA LYS A 7 7.35 -29.62 45.06
C LYS A 7 8.28 -28.51 44.59
N LYS A 8 9.06 -28.74 43.54
CA LYS A 8 9.98 -27.74 42.99
C LYS A 8 9.24 -26.50 42.45
N GLN A 9 8.10 -26.67 41.78
CA GLN A 9 7.29 -25.54 41.34
C GLN A 9 6.73 -24.74 42.53
N PHE A 10 6.34 -25.43 43.61
CA PHE A 10 5.88 -24.77 44.83
C PHE A 10 6.99 -23.95 45.52
N HIS A 11 8.23 -24.46 45.55
CA HIS A 11 9.38 -23.71 46.07
C HIS A 11 9.59 -22.40 45.29
N LYS A 12 9.63 -22.48 43.96
CA LYS A 12 9.82 -21.31 43.09
C LYS A 12 8.71 -20.28 43.26
N ALA A 13 7.45 -20.73 43.34
CA ALA A 13 6.31 -19.85 43.53
C ALA A 13 6.37 -19.15 44.91
N THR A 14 6.70 -19.90 45.96
CA THR A 14 6.83 -19.37 47.32
C THR A 14 7.93 -18.31 47.39
N GLN A 15 9.09 -18.59 46.79
CA GLN A 15 10.20 -17.64 46.76
C GLN A 15 9.85 -16.38 45.97
N ARG A 16 9.22 -16.50 44.79
CA ARG A 16 8.78 -15.32 44.01
C ARG A 16 7.85 -14.41 44.80
N VAL A 17 6.90 -14.99 45.54
CA VAL A 17 5.99 -14.22 46.39
C VAL A 17 6.75 -13.56 47.53
N SER A 18 7.69 -14.27 48.15
CA SER A 18 8.54 -13.71 49.21
C SER A 18 9.41 -12.54 48.73
N GLU A 19 9.90 -12.57 47.49
CA GLU A 19 10.72 -11.48 46.93
C GLU A 19 9.85 -10.28 46.51
N LYS A 20 8.69 -10.52 45.88
CA LYS A 20 7.80 -9.44 45.42
C LYS A 20 6.97 -8.77 46.51
N VAL A 21 6.55 -9.52 47.53
CA VAL A 21 5.59 -9.06 48.56
C VAL A 21 6.25 -8.99 49.94
N GLY A 22 7.23 -9.86 50.19
CA GLY A 22 7.88 -9.99 51.49
C GLY A 22 9.20 -9.22 51.64
N GLY A 23 9.60 -8.43 50.65
CA GLY A 23 10.82 -7.59 50.69
C GLY A 23 12.13 -8.38 50.75
N ALA A 24 12.10 -9.68 50.45
CA ALA A 24 13.29 -10.50 50.55
C ALA A 24 14.17 -10.34 49.31
N GLU A 25 15.47 -10.04 49.49
CA GLU A 25 16.40 -9.94 48.36
C GLU A 25 16.72 -11.33 47.79
N GLY A 26 16.76 -11.40 46.46
CA GLY A 26 17.23 -12.55 45.71
C GLY A 26 18.75 -12.53 45.51
N THR A 27 19.32 -13.66 45.09
CA THR A 27 20.73 -13.68 44.63
C THR A 27 20.90 -12.71 43.45
N LYS A 28 21.75 -11.70 43.61
CA LYS A 28 22.03 -10.70 42.59
C LYS A 28 22.95 -11.28 41.52
N LEU A 29 22.66 -10.97 40.27
CA LEU A 29 23.57 -11.18 39.14
C LEU A 29 24.52 -9.98 39.09
N ASP A 30 25.70 -10.17 38.51
CA ASP A 30 26.66 -9.08 38.30
C ASP A 30 26.15 -8.07 37.25
N GLU A 31 26.82 -6.92 37.21
CA GLU A 31 26.45 -5.80 36.35
C GLU A 31 26.61 -6.17 34.86
N ASP A 32 27.68 -6.89 34.51
CA ASP A 32 27.96 -7.32 33.12
C ASP A 32 26.85 -8.24 32.60
N PHE A 33 26.41 -9.23 33.39
CA PHE A 33 25.30 -10.10 33.05
C PHE A 33 24.00 -9.30 32.83
N THR A 34 23.71 -8.37 33.73
CA THR A 34 22.49 -7.55 33.67
C THR A 34 22.50 -6.64 32.43
N GLU A 35 23.66 -6.11 32.07
CA GLU A 35 23.85 -5.31 30.86
C GLU A 35 23.67 -6.15 29.59
N MET A 36 24.23 -7.36 29.54
CA MET A 36 24.01 -8.29 28.42
C MET A 36 22.54 -8.66 28.26
N GLU A 37 21.85 -8.99 29.36
CA GLU A 37 20.41 -9.30 29.32
C GLU A 37 19.60 -8.14 28.75
N LYS A 38 19.91 -6.90 29.17
CA LYS A 38 19.26 -5.68 28.65
C LYS A 38 19.54 -5.48 27.16
N ARG A 39 20.77 -5.72 26.70
CA ARG A 39 21.13 -5.61 25.28
C ARG A 39 20.40 -6.66 24.44
N VAL A 40 20.32 -7.92 24.90
CA VAL A 40 19.59 -8.99 24.21
C VAL A 40 18.08 -8.70 24.14
N ASP A 41 17.46 -8.19 25.21
CA ASP A 41 16.06 -7.76 25.18
C ASP A 41 15.81 -6.64 24.16
N ALA A 42 16.71 -5.64 24.13
CA ALA A 42 16.63 -4.57 23.15
C ALA A 42 16.75 -5.11 21.72
N THR A 43 17.70 -6.01 21.46
CA THR A 43 17.86 -6.69 20.16
C THR A 43 16.61 -7.47 19.78
N SER A 44 16.01 -8.23 20.70
CA SER A 44 14.77 -8.99 20.44
C SER A 44 13.61 -8.09 20.01
N ARG A 45 13.39 -6.99 20.73
CA ARG A 45 12.33 -6.02 20.40
C ARG A 45 12.62 -5.31 19.07
N ALA A 46 13.87 -4.90 18.84
CA ALA A 46 14.27 -4.24 17.60
C ALA A 46 14.05 -5.15 16.37
N VAL A 47 14.50 -6.40 16.43
CA VAL A 47 14.35 -7.37 15.34
C VAL A 47 12.87 -7.55 14.97
N MET A 48 11.99 -7.77 15.96
CA MET A 48 10.57 -8.01 15.70
C MET A 48 9.84 -6.77 15.17
N ASP A 49 10.14 -5.59 15.72
CA ASP A 49 9.55 -4.34 15.26
C ASP A 49 10.00 -4.00 13.84
N ILE A 50 11.31 -4.10 13.56
CA ILE A 50 11.86 -3.81 12.23
C ILE A 50 11.29 -4.77 11.18
N ILE A 51 11.21 -6.09 11.45
CA ILE A 51 10.56 -7.04 10.53
C ILE A 51 9.12 -6.60 10.21
N THR A 52 8.37 -6.21 11.25
CA THR A 52 6.97 -5.77 11.09
C THR A 52 6.90 -4.52 10.22
N LYS A 53 7.72 -3.51 10.52
CA LYS A 53 7.75 -2.24 9.78
C LYS A 53 8.24 -2.39 8.35
N THR A 54 9.23 -3.23 8.09
CA THR A 54 9.67 -3.53 6.72
C THR A 54 8.57 -4.25 5.94
N THR A 55 7.83 -5.17 6.56
CA THR A 55 6.72 -5.87 5.92
C THR A 55 5.54 -4.92 5.62
N GLU A 56 5.25 -3.99 6.53
CA GLU A 56 4.26 -2.90 6.31
C GLU A 56 4.68 -1.93 5.21
N TYR A 57 5.97 -1.62 5.12
CA TYR A 57 6.56 -0.77 4.10
C TYR A 57 6.45 -1.39 2.70
N LEU A 58 6.81 -2.67 2.55
CA LEU A 58 6.74 -3.37 1.26
C LEU A 58 5.30 -3.56 0.82
N GLN A 59 4.41 -3.90 1.76
CA GLN A 59 3.00 -4.16 1.49
C GLN A 59 2.09 -3.41 2.48
N PRO A 60 1.75 -2.15 2.17
CA PRO A 60 0.83 -1.35 2.99
C PRO A 60 -0.57 -1.97 3.08
N ASN A 61 -1.02 -2.64 2.02
CA ASN A 61 -2.30 -3.35 2.00
C ASN A 61 -2.26 -4.60 2.88
N PRO A 62 -3.11 -4.73 3.92
CA PRO A 62 -3.12 -5.89 4.83
C PRO A 62 -3.37 -7.23 4.13
N ALA A 63 -4.22 -7.28 3.09
CA ALA A 63 -4.54 -8.52 2.39
C ALA A 63 -3.33 -9.04 1.60
N THR A 64 -2.61 -8.13 0.94
CA THR A 64 -1.39 -8.45 0.20
C THR A 64 -0.25 -8.82 1.14
N ARG A 65 -0.13 -8.10 2.25
CA ARG A 65 0.83 -8.38 3.32
C ARG A 65 0.70 -9.80 3.88
N ALA A 66 -0.53 -10.25 4.12
CA ALA A 66 -0.79 -11.60 4.60
C ALA A 66 -0.29 -12.66 3.60
N LYS A 67 -0.48 -12.44 2.30
CA LYS A 67 0.04 -13.32 1.24
C LYS A 67 1.56 -13.32 1.19
N MET A 68 2.20 -12.15 1.31
CA MET A 68 3.66 -12.02 1.34
C MET A 68 4.29 -12.80 2.51
N SER A 69 3.66 -12.76 3.69
CA SER A 69 4.12 -13.55 4.84
C SER A 69 4.08 -15.06 4.60
N MET A 70 3.23 -15.55 3.69
CA MET A 70 3.07 -16.97 3.36
C MET A 70 4.01 -17.45 2.24
N MET A 71 4.85 -16.58 1.69
CA MET A 71 5.67 -16.87 0.51
C MET A 71 6.75 -17.96 0.73
N ASN A 72 7.10 -18.25 1.99
CA ASN A 72 8.18 -19.18 2.34
C ASN A 72 7.83 -20.68 2.18
N SER A 73 6.59 -21.02 1.84
CA SER A 73 6.16 -22.42 1.77
C SER A 73 6.08 -23.01 0.36
N MET A 74 6.21 -22.23 -0.73
CA MET A 74 5.95 -22.75 -2.09
C MET A 74 7.09 -22.60 -3.12
N SER A 75 8.16 -21.84 -2.87
CA SER A 75 9.17 -21.59 -3.91
C SER A 75 10.38 -22.54 -3.94
N ARG A 76 10.43 -23.58 -3.10
CA ARG A 76 11.54 -24.57 -3.13
C ARG A 76 11.24 -25.87 -3.88
N MET A 77 9.99 -26.15 -4.29
CA MET A 77 9.63 -27.49 -4.79
C MET A 77 9.33 -27.62 -6.28
N ARG A 78 9.19 -26.53 -7.04
CA ARG A 78 9.02 -26.60 -8.50
C ARG A 78 9.66 -25.37 -9.09
N GLY A 79 10.68 -25.53 -9.93
CA GLY A 79 11.38 -24.45 -10.65
C GLY A 79 10.50 -23.70 -11.66
N GLN A 80 9.37 -23.16 -11.21
CA GLN A 80 8.57 -22.17 -11.89
C GLN A 80 8.55 -20.93 -11.00
N GLU A 81 9.17 -19.85 -11.47
CA GLU A 81 9.03 -18.50 -10.93
C GLU A 81 7.57 -18.07 -11.04
N LYS A 82 6.75 -18.52 -10.10
CA LYS A 82 5.49 -17.84 -9.83
C LYS A 82 5.87 -16.69 -8.91
N GLY A 83 5.63 -15.47 -9.38
CA GLY A 83 5.74 -14.25 -8.59
C GLY A 83 4.94 -14.34 -7.27
N PRO A 84 4.89 -13.28 -6.48
CA PRO A 84 4.56 -13.35 -5.05
C PRO A 84 3.10 -13.75 -4.71
N GLY A 85 2.28 -14.13 -5.70
CA GLY A 85 0.92 -14.65 -5.52
C GLY A 85 -0.13 -13.55 -5.33
N TYR A 86 0.27 -12.31 -5.62
CA TYR A 86 -0.56 -11.12 -5.63
C TYR A 86 -0.05 -10.17 -6.72
N THR A 87 -0.90 -9.21 -7.09
CA THR A 87 -0.63 -8.24 -8.14
C THR A 87 -0.22 -6.91 -7.52
N GLN A 88 0.85 -6.29 -8.01
CA GLN A 88 1.27 -4.96 -7.59
C GLN A 88 0.33 -3.89 -8.16
N THR A 89 0.25 -2.76 -7.47
CA THR A 89 -0.59 -1.63 -7.88
C THR A 89 -0.19 -1.04 -9.23
N GLU A 90 1.10 -1.02 -9.51
CA GLU A 90 1.72 -0.54 -10.74
C GLU A 90 1.28 -1.40 -11.93
N THR A 91 1.28 -2.73 -11.76
CA THR A 91 0.75 -3.67 -12.75
C THR A 91 -0.73 -3.43 -13.03
N MET A 92 -1.55 -3.24 -11.98
CA MET A 92 -2.99 -2.97 -12.13
C MET A 92 -3.25 -1.67 -12.89
N LEU A 93 -2.47 -0.62 -12.62
CA LEU A 93 -2.54 0.65 -13.35
C LEU A 93 -2.15 0.44 -14.82
N GLY A 94 -1.07 -0.29 -15.07
CA GLY A 94 -0.60 -0.61 -16.41
C GLY A 94 -1.62 -1.38 -17.23
N ASP A 95 -2.26 -2.39 -16.64
CA ASP A 95 -3.32 -3.17 -17.29
C ASP A 95 -4.50 -2.30 -17.72
N SER A 96 -4.92 -1.35 -16.87
CA SER A 96 -6.00 -0.41 -17.19
C SER A 96 -5.63 0.51 -18.35
N MET A 97 -4.43 1.08 -18.33
CA MET A 97 -3.93 1.95 -19.40
C MET A 97 -3.82 1.20 -20.74
N GLN A 98 -3.28 -0.02 -20.73
CA GLN A 98 -3.18 -0.83 -21.95
C GLN A 98 -4.56 -1.19 -22.51
N ARG A 99 -5.51 -1.55 -21.65
CA ARG A 99 -6.87 -1.88 -22.07
C ARG A 99 -7.51 -0.70 -22.79
N PHE A 100 -7.58 0.47 -22.15
CA PHE A 100 -8.24 1.63 -22.75
C PHE A 100 -7.43 2.21 -23.92
N GLY A 101 -6.10 2.10 -23.89
CA GLY A 101 -5.25 2.47 -25.01
C GLY A 101 -5.58 1.70 -26.29
N ARG A 102 -5.87 0.38 -26.18
CA ARG A 102 -6.33 -0.44 -27.31
C ARG A 102 -7.75 -0.08 -27.75
N GLU A 103 -8.65 0.19 -26.80
CA GLU A 103 -10.04 0.58 -27.11
C GLU A 103 -10.12 1.90 -27.89
N LEU A 104 -9.20 2.85 -27.64
CA LEU A 104 -9.10 4.11 -28.39
C LEU A 104 -8.62 3.97 -29.84
N GLY A 105 -8.07 2.81 -30.19
CA GLY A 105 -7.59 2.49 -31.53
C GLY A 105 -6.21 3.08 -31.87
N GLU A 106 -5.57 2.50 -32.88
CA GLU A 106 -4.19 2.81 -33.29
C GLU A 106 -4.02 4.22 -33.89
N GLU A 107 -5.12 4.84 -34.31
CA GLU A 107 -5.15 6.22 -34.83
C GLU A 107 -5.07 7.28 -33.72
N SER A 108 -5.40 6.90 -32.47
CA SER A 108 -5.36 7.80 -31.33
C SER A 108 -3.95 7.92 -30.79
N THR A 109 -3.36 9.12 -30.91
CA THR A 109 -2.05 9.39 -30.28
C THR A 109 -2.09 9.19 -28.77
N PHE A 110 -3.21 9.53 -28.13
CA PHE A 110 -3.43 9.28 -26.71
C PHE A 110 -3.55 7.77 -26.41
N GLY A 111 -4.22 7.00 -27.27
CA GLY A 111 -4.30 5.55 -27.15
C GLY A 111 -2.93 4.88 -27.19
N LEU A 112 -2.09 5.26 -28.16
CA LEU A 112 -0.72 4.77 -28.26
C LEU A 112 0.15 5.20 -27.07
N ALA A 113 -0.01 6.43 -26.57
CA ALA A 113 0.67 6.88 -25.36
C ALA A 113 0.26 6.07 -24.12
N LEU A 114 -1.03 5.77 -23.96
CA LEU A 114 -1.53 4.93 -22.88
C LEU A 114 -0.95 3.52 -22.92
N ILE A 115 -0.78 2.94 -24.13
CA ILE A 115 -0.13 1.64 -24.28
C ILE A 115 1.32 1.70 -23.80
N ASP A 116 2.08 2.72 -24.22
CA ASP A 116 3.49 2.89 -23.83
C ASP A 116 3.65 3.07 -22.31
N VAL A 117 2.84 3.95 -21.71
CA VAL A 117 2.86 4.17 -20.26
C VAL A 117 2.42 2.88 -19.54
N GLY A 118 1.39 2.21 -20.05
CA GLY A 118 0.89 0.98 -19.45
C GLY A 118 1.88 -0.19 -19.50
N GLU A 119 2.74 -0.25 -20.52
CA GLU A 119 3.86 -1.20 -20.59
C GLU A 119 4.91 -0.89 -19.52
N ALA A 120 5.37 0.36 -19.43
CA ALA A 120 6.32 0.80 -18.41
C ALA A 120 5.79 0.61 -16.97
N MET A 121 4.49 0.84 -16.72
CA MET A 121 3.88 0.60 -15.42
C MET A 121 3.88 -0.90 -15.04
N ARG A 122 3.72 -1.80 -16.02
CA ARG A 122 3.86 -3.25 -15.76
C ARG A 122 5.30 -3.64 -15.43
N GLU A 123 6.27 -3.09 -16.15
CA GLU A 123 7.70 -3.30 -15.83
C GLU A 123 8.04 -2.80 -14.42
N LEU A 124 7.52 -1.64 -14.01
CA LEU A 124 7.66 -1.16 -12.62
C LEU A 124 7.06 -2.13 -11.61
N GLY A 125 5.93 -2.76 -11.94
CA GLY A 125 5.34 -3.82 -11.13
C GLY A 125 6.25 -5.04 -10.96
N GLU A 126 6.93 -5.47 -12.02
CA GLU A 126 7.92 -6.57 -11.97
C GLU A 126 9.13 -6.20 -11.11
N VAL A 127 9.62 -4.96 -11.23
CA VAL A 127 10.70 -4.43 -10.38
C VAL A 127 10.27 -4.35 -8.90
N LYS A 128 9.00 -4.04 -8.63
CA LYS A 128 8.42 -4.05 -7.28
C LYS A 128 8.26 -5.47 -6.72
N ASP A 129 7.86 -6.43 -7.54
CA ASP A 129 7.84 -7.85 -7.16
C ASP A 129 9.24 -8.35 -6.78
N ALA A 130 10.26 -7.98 -7.56
CA ALA A 130 11.64 -8.32 -7.28
C ALA A 130 12.12 -7.75 -5.93
N LEU A 131 11.79 -6.48 -5.63
CA LEU A 131 12.08 -5.87 -4.33
C LEU A 131 11.47 -6.68 -3.18
N ASP A 132 10.18 -7.03 -3.29
CA ASP A 132 9.47 -7.76 -2.23
C ASP A 132 10.11 -9.13 -1.99
N MET A 133 10.48 -9.83 -3.06
CA MET A 133 11.15 -11.14 -2.97
C MET A 133 12.54 -11.03 -2.37
N GLU A 134 13.33 -10.05 -2.82
CA GLU A 134 14.72 -9.88 -2.38
C GLU A 134 14.79 -9.48 -0.90
N VAL A 135 13.97 -8.52 -0.46
CA VAL A 135 13.90 -8.13 0.95
C VAL A 135 13.34 -9.27 1.80
N LYS A 136 12.38 -10.05 1.29
CA LYS A 136 11.86 -11.20 2.04
C LYS A 136 12.94 -12.24 2.29
N GLN A 137 13.69 -12.62 1.27
CA GLN A 137 14.67 -13.70 1.31
C GLN A 137 15.96 -13.32 2.02
N ASN A 138 16.46 -12.09 1.81
CA ASN A 138 17.78 -11.67 2.27
C ASN A 138 17.76 -10.82 3.54
N PHE A 139 16.59 -10.35 3.97
CA PHE A 139 16.45 -9.55 5.18
C PHE A 139 15.43 -10.12 6.16
N ILE A 140 14.16 -10.25 5.77
CA ILE A 140 13.09 -10.66 6.69
C ILE A 140 13.32 -12.10 7.20
N ASP A 141 13.62 -13.04 6.31
CA ASP A 141 13.80 -14.46 6.67
C ASP A 141 15.00 -14.71 7.61
N PRO A 142 16.20 -14.15 7.33
CA PRO A 142 17.32 -14.23 8.27
C PRO A 142 17.00 -13.61 9.64
N MET A 143 16.38 -12.42 9.66
CA MET A 143 15.99 -11.74 10.91
C MET A 143 14.95 -12.56 11.69
N GLN A 144 14.00 -13.19 11.00
CA GLN A 144 13.05 -14.11 11.62
C GLN A 144 13.76 -15.35 12.18
N ASN A 145 14.76 -15.89 11.49
CA ASN A 145 15.55 -17.03 11.98
C ASN A 145 16.28 -16.70 13.28
N LEU A 146 16.94 -15.54 13.31
CA LEU A 146 17.63 -15.01 14.49
C LEU A 146 16.68 -14.93 15.69
N HIS A 147 15.46 -14.41 15.47
CA HIS A 147 14.46 -14.32 16.52
C HIS A 147 13.93 -15.69 16.97
N GLU A 148 13.64 -16.58 16.02
CA GLU A 148 12.99 -17.87 16.31
C GLU A 148 13.93 -18.96 16.83
N LYS A 149 15.23 -18.83 16.60
CA LYS A 149 16.23 -19.78 17.09
C LYS A 149 17.05 -19.17 18.21
N ASP A 150 17.98 -18.28 17.89
CA ASP A 150 19.01 -17.81 18.80
C ASP A 150 18.40 -17.05 19.98
N ILE A 151 17.51 -16.08 19.69
CA ILE A 151 16.88 -15.28 20.75
C ILE A 151 15.92 -16.13 21.60
N LYS A 152 15.13 -17.03 20.99
CA LYS A 152 14.25 -17.94 21.75
C LYS A 152 15.05 -18.92 22.63
N GLU A 153 16.21 -19.39 22.17
CA GLU A 153 17.10 -20.24 22.96
C GLU A 153 17.67 -19.48 24.16
N ILE A 154 18.16 -18.25 23.97
CA ILE A 154 18.62 -17.40 25.07
C ILE A 154 17.49 -17.13 26.08
N GLN A 155 16.29 -16.79 25.60
CA GLN A 155 15.11 -16.62 26.48
C GLN A 155 14.78 -17.90 27.27
N HIS A 156 14.99 -19.08 26.68
CA HIS A 156 14.85 -20.35 27.38
C HIS A 156 15.90 -20.50 28.50
N HIS A 157 17.17 -20.20 28.21
CA HIS A 157 18.26 -20.24 29.19
C HIS A 157 18.01 -19.27 30.35
N LEU A 158 17.64 -18.02 30.07
CA LEU A 158 17.31 -17.01 31.09
C LEU A 158 16.13 -17.46 31.97
N LYS A 159 15.06 -17.99 31.37
CA LYS A 159 13.92 -18.53 32.13
C LYS A 159 14.31 -19.72 33.01
N LYS A 160 15.22 -20.57 32.54
CA LYS A 160 15.75 -21.71 33.29
C LYS A 160 16.62 -21.23 34.46
N LEU A 161 17.52 -20.28 34.22
CA LEU A 161 18.37 -19.63 35.21
C LEU A 161 17.55 -19.01 36.34
N GLU A 162 16.56 -18.18 36.01
CA GLU A 162 15.68 -17.56 37.01
C GLU A 162 14.95 -18.64 37.84
N GLY A 163 14.52 -19.72 37.18
CA GLY A 163 13.94 -20.87 37.86
C GLY A 163 14.91 -21.65 38.77
N ARG A 164 16.23 -21.57 38.56
CA ARG A 164 17.26 -22.16 39.42
C ARG A 164 17.62 -21.22 40.57
N ARG A 165 17.76 -19.93 40.29
CA ARG A 165 17.99 -18.86 41.28
C ARG A 165 16.95 -18.94 42.41
N LEU A 166 15.67 -19.01 42.05
CA LEU A 166 14.57 -19.10 43.02
C LEU A 166 14.60 -20.37 43.87
N ASP A 167 15.02 -21.51 43.29
CA ASP A 167 15.13 -22.79 44.03
C ASP A 167 16.33 -22.77 44.99
N PHE A 168 17.45 -22.18 44.55
CA PHE A 168 18.63 -21.94 45.39
C PHE A 168 18.30 -21.00 46.55
N ASP A 169 17.71 -19.83 46.27
CA ASP A 169 17.38 -18.84 47.30
C ASP A 169 16.39 -19.39 48.34
N TYR A 170 15.40 -20.18 47.90
CA TYR A 170 14.46 -20.85 48.80
C TYR A 170 15.17 -21.83 49.75
N LYS A 171 16.07 -22.67 49.22
CA LYS A 171 16.82 -23.66 50.00
C LYS A 171 17.83 -23.00 50.95
N LYS A 172 18.53 -21.96 50.47
CA LYS A 172 19.47 -21.16 51.26
C LYS A 172 18.80 -20.49 52.45
N LYS A 173 17.60 -19.92 52.27
CA LYS A 173 16.81 -19.33 53.38
C LYS A 173 16.33 -20.35 54.42
N ARG A 174 16.35 -21.65 54.09
CA ARG A 174 15.94 -22.74 54.98
C ARG A 174 17.11 -23.59 55.45
N GLN A 175 18.30 -23.00 55.50
CA GLN A 175 19.47 -23.62 56.11
C GLN A 175 19.13 -24.09 57.54
N GLY A 176 19.40 -25.37 57.82
CA GLY A 176 18.97 -26.06 59.05
C GLY A 176 17.70 -26.92 58.92
N LYS A 177 16.86 -26.71 57.90
CA LYS A 177 15.75 -27.62 57.50
C LYS A 177 16.01 -28.37 56.20
N VAL A 178 16.99 -27.92 55.44
CA VAL A 178 17.46 -28.47 54.16
C VAL A 178 18.91 -28.90 54.37
N THR A 179 19.32 -30.03 53.82
CA THR A 179 20.70 -30.52 53.98
C THR A 179 21.68 -29.66 53.19
N ASP A 180 22.92 -29.56 53.67
CA ASP A 180 23.96 -28.78 52.99
C ASP A 180 24.25 -29.32 51.58
N ASP A 181 24.16 -30.63 51.37
CA ASP A 181 24.27 -31.25 50.05
C ASP A 181 23.17 -30.79 49.09
N GLU A 182 21.93 -30.63 49.57
CA GLU A 182 20.81 -30.16 48.73
C GLU A 182 20.93 -28.68 48.37
N ILE A 183 21.56 -27.86 49.22
CA ILE A 183 21.87 -26.45 48.96
C ILE A 183 23.03 -26.37 47.97
N LYS A 184 24.11 -27.13 48.18
CA LYS A 184 25.28 -27.19 47.29
C LYS A 184 24.90 -27.61 45.88
N GLN A 185 24.07 -28.65 45.73
CA GLN A 185 23.55 -29.05 44.42
C GLN A 185 22.68 -27.97 43.77
N ALA A 186 21.92 -27.20 44.55
CA ALA A 186 21.09 -26.13 44.00
C ALA A 186 21.93 -24.95 43.50
N LEU A 187 23.03 -24.63 44.21
CA LEU A 187 24.03 -23.65 43.80
C LEU A 187 24.71 -24.06 42.50
N GLU A 188 25.26 -25.28 42.43
CA GLU A 188 25.91 -25.81 41.22
C GLU A 188 24.97 -25.73 40.00
N LYS A 189 23.72 -26.15 40.16
CA LYS A 189 22.70 -26.05 39.09
C LYS A 189 22.35 -24.61 38.70
N PHE A 190 22.51 -23.65 39.61
CA PHE A 190 22.31 -22.23 39.32
C PHE A 190 23.51 -21.68 38.54
N ASP A 191 24.73 -21.94 39.01
CA ASP A 191 25.97 -21.53 38.37
C ASP A 191 26.10 -22.11 36.95
N ASP A 192 25.86 -23.41 36.76
CA ASP A 192 25.83 -24.06 35.43
C ASP A 192 24.83 -23.39 34.49
N SER A 193 23.65 -23.00 35.01
CA SER A 193 22.63 -22.36 34.17
C SER A 193 22.96 -20.90 33.87
N LYS A 194 23.74 -20.25 34.75
CA LYS A 194 24.21 -18.88 34.56
C LYS A 194 25.25 -18.85 33.45
N GLU A 195 26.26 -19.72 33.54
CA GLU A 195 27.34 -19.82 32.55
C GLU A 195 26.79 -20.09 31.14
N ILE A 196 25.83 -21.00 31.00
CA ILE A 196 25.19 -21.27 29.70
C ILE A 196 24.45 -20.02 29.18
N ALA A 197 23.66 -19.35 30.02
CA ALA A 197 22.92 -18.16 29.59
C ALA A 197 23.88 -17.02 29.19
N GLU A 198 24.92 -16.81 29.99
CA GLU A 198 25.95 -15.80 29.79
C GLU A 198 26.70 -16.03 28.48
N GLN A 199 27.17 -17.25 28.23
CA GLN A 199 27.85 -17.61 27.00
C GLN A 199 26.96 -17.43 25.77
N SER A 200 25.68 -17.82 25.84
CA SER A 200 24.74 -17.64 24.72
C SER A 200 24.46 -16.16 24.45
N MET A 201 24.31 -15.33 25.48
CA MET A 201 24.14 -13.88 25.31
C MET A 201 25.38 -13.23 24.71
N PHE A 202 26.57 -13.60 25.21
CA PHE A 202 27.84 -13.09 24.70
C PHE A 202 28.01 -13.41 23.22
N ASN A 203 27.79 -14.68 22.82
CA ASN A 203 27.93 -15.10 21.43
C ASN A 203 27.01 -14.32 20.47
N LEU A 204 25.75 -14.06 20.88
CA LEU A 204 24.82 -13.26 20.10
C LEU A 204 25.30 -11.81 19.96
N LEU A 205 25.81 -11.21 21.04
CA LEU A 205 26.20 -9.79 21.06
C LEU A 205 27.52 -9.53 20.35
N GLU A 206 28.44 -10.49 20.34
CA GLU A 206 29.72 -10.40 19.61
C GLU A 206 29.57 -10.73 18.12
N SER A 207 28.50 -11.42 17.73
CA SER A 207 28.23 -11.77 16.33
C SER A 207 27.37 -10.71 15.61
N ASP A 208 27.50 -9.43 15.98
CA ASP A 208 26.67 -8.32 15.49
C ASP A 208 26.87 -7.99 13.99
N ILE A 209 27.98 -8.45 13.42
CA ILE A 209 28.32 -8.29 12.01
C ILE A 209 27.27 -8.93 11.09
N GLU A 210 26.62 -10.01 11.50
CA GLU A 210 25.58 -10.66 10.70
C GLU A 210 24.34 -9.78 10.58
N GLN A 211 23.93 -9.10 11.66
CA GLN A 211 22.79 -8.17 11.65
C GLN A 211 23.10 -6.92 10.82
N VAL A 212 24.34 -6.42 10.88
CA VAL A 212 24.79 -5.31 10.01
C VAL A 212 24.75 -5.73 8.54
N SER A 213 25.18 -6.94 8.21
CA SER A 213 25.11 -7.50 6.85
C SER A 213 23.65 -7.62 6.35
N GLN A 214 22.73 -8.06 7.22
CA GLN A 214 21.30 -8.12 6.90
C GLN A 214 20.72 -6.74 6.61
N LEU A 215 21.07 -5.71 7.41
CA LEU A 215 20.67 -4.32 7.12
C LEU A 215 21.23 -3.82 5.79
N ALA A 216 22.48 -4.14 5.46
CA ALA A 216 23.06 -3.80 4.17
C ALA A 216 22.27 -4.44 3.00
N ALA A 217 21.82 -5.70 3.15
CA ALA A 217 20.98 -6.35 2.14
C ALA A 217 19.66 -5.62 1.89
N LEU A 218 18.99 -5.14 2.95
CA LEU A 218 17.79 -4.30 2.83
C LEU A 218 18.07 -3.03 2.02
N VAL A 219 19.16 -2.32 2.36
CA VAL A 219 19.54 -1.07 1.68
C VAL A 219 19.89 -1.33 0.22
N HIS A 220 20.68 -2.35 -0.08
CA HIS A 220 21.05 -2.70 -1.45
C HIS A 220 19.83 -3.04 -2.31
N ALA A 221 18.89 -3.83 -1.79
CA ALA A 221 17.65 -4.14 -2.49
C ALA A 221 16.83 -2.88 -2.83
N GLN A 222 16.73 -1.93 -1.90
CA GLN A 222 16.04 -0.66 -2.13
C GLN A 222 16.76 0.22 -3.17
N VAL A 223 18.09 0.31 -3.10
CA VAL A 223 18.89 1.07 -4.09
C VAL A 223 18.68 0.49 -5.48
N GLN A 224 18.73 -0.84 -5.61
CA GLN A 224 18.51 -1.52 -6.89
C GLN A 224 17.11 -1.27 -7.43
N TYR A 225 16.07 -1.41 -6.59
CA TYR A 225 14.67 -1.12 -6.95
C TYR A 225 14.52 0.31 -7.50
N HIS A 226 14.99 1.30 -6.76
CA HIS A 226 14.85 2.70 -7.16
C HIS A 226 15.67 3.04 -8.42
N SER A 227 16.86 2.46 -8.57
CA SER A 227 17.70 2.67 -9.75
C SER A 227 17.01 2.12 -11.01
N ARG A 228 16.47 0.90 -10.95
CA ARG A 228 15.73 0.29 -12.07
C ARG A 228 14.44 1.04 -12.38
N ALA A 229 13.69 1.46 -11.36
CA ALA A 229 12.50 2.26 -11.57
C ALA A 229 12.81 3.59 -12.27
N ALA A 230 13.89 4.27 -11.86
CA ALA A 230 14.34 5.50 -12.50
C ALA A 230 14.75 5.29 -13.96
N GLU A 231 15.45 4.19 -14.28
CA GLU A 231 15.80 3.83 -15.66
C GLU A 231 14.55 3.68 -16.54
N ILE A 232 13.54 2.94 -16.08
CA ILE A 232 12.28 2.71 -16.79
C ILE A 232 11.55 4.05 -17.03
N LEU A 233 11.39 4.85 -15.97
CA LEU A 233 10.69 6.13 -16.05
C LEU A 233 11.42 7.15 -16.94
N THR A 234 12.76 7.13 -16.96
CA THR A 234 13.56 8.02 -17.82
C THR A 234 13.38 7.65 -19.30
N GLN A 235 13.37 6.36 -19.61
CA GLN A 235 13.11 5.87 -20.98
C GLN A 235 11.68 6.22 -21.42
N LEU A 236 10.69 6.01 -20.54
CA LEU A 236 9.30 6.38 -20.80
C LEU A 236 9.15 7.88 -21.05
N SER A 237 9.75 8.74 -20.20
CA SER A 237 9.69 10.20 -20.36
C SER A 237 10.22 10.62 -21.73
N SER A 238 11.36 10.06 -22.15
CA SER A 238 11.95 10.35 -23.46
C SER A 238 11.02 9.95 -24.61
N LYS A 239 10.38 8.77 -24.52
CA LYS A 239 9.41 8.27 -25.51
C LYS A 239 8.17 9.16 -25.60
N ILE A 240 7.67 9.65 -24.46
CA ILE A 240 6.52 10.56 -24.42
C ILE A 240 6.88 11.93 -24.99
N ASP A 241 8.05 12.47 -24.67
CA ASP A 241 8.50 13.75 -25.22
C ASP A 241 8.68 13.69 -26.75
N GLU A 242 9.22 12.59 -27.26
CA GLU A 242 9.28 12.30 -28.71
C GLU A 242 7.87 12.30 -29.33
N ARG A 243 6.94 11.58 -28.72
CA ARG A 243 5.54 11.51 -29.19
C ARG A 243 4.86 12.88 -29.19
N ILE A 244 5.10 13.71 -28.18
CA ILE A 244 4.58 15.08 -28.11
C ILE A 244 5.13 15.93 -29.26
N ARG A 245 6.45 15.85 -29.52
CA ARG A 245 7.08 16.57 -30.64
C ARG A 245 6.50 16.13 -31.98
N ASP A 246 6.41 14.82 -32.22
CA ASP A 246 5.91 14.26 -33.48
C ASP A 246 4.44 14.60 -33.74
N THR A 247 3.64 14.70 -32.68
CA THR A 247 2.22 15.05 -32.79
C THR A 247 2.03 16.54 -33.00
N SER A 248 2.82 17.38 -32.32
CA SER A 248 2.75 18.84 -32.46
C SER A 248 3.13 19.32 -33.86
N GLY A 249 3.92 18.53 -34.59
CA GLY A 249 4.28 18.81 -35.99
C GLY A 249 3.20 18.44 -37.02
N LYS A 250 2.12 17.74 -36.63
CA LYS A 250 1.08 17.30 -37.57
C LYS A 250 0.02 18.41 -37.78
N PRO A 251 -0.39 18.70 -39.03
CA PRO A 251 -1.48 19.64 -39.28
C PRO A 251 -2.78 19.09 -38.67
N LYS A 252 -3.51 19.95 -37.94
CA LYS A 252 -4.80 19.58 -37.34
C LYS A 252 -5.78 19.19 -38.46
N LYS A 253 -6.36 17.99 -38.39
CA LYS A 253 -7.46 17.59 -39.27
C LYS A 253 -8.66 18.49 -38.97
N GLU A 254 -9.12 19.19 -40.00
CA GLU A 254 -10.34 19.98 -39.93
C GLU A 254 -11.54 19.03 -39.92
N PHE A 255 -12.48 19.25 -39.00
CA PHE A 255 -13.68 18.43 -38.91
C PHE A 255 -14.60 18.74 -40.10
N ILE A 256 -14.69 17.81 -41.05
CA ILE A 256 -15.67 17.89 -42.14
C ILE A 256 -16.94 17.20 -41.65
N ALA A 257 -17.95 17.99 -41.29
CA ALA A 257 -19.27 17.47 -40.96
C ALA A 257 -19.79 16.64 -42.14
N LYS A 258 -20.24 15.41 -41.86
CA LYS A 258 -20.91 14.60 -42.88
C LYS A 258 -22.16 15.37 -43.35
N PRO A 259 -22.48 15.37 -44.66
CA PRO A 259 -23.70 15.97 -45.15
C PRO A 259 -24.89 15.41 -44.36
N ARG A 260 -25.78 16.30 -43.89
CA ARG A 260 -27.05 15.88 -43.28
C ARG A 260 -27.76 14.96 -44.27
N THR A 261 -28.15 13.78 -43.81
CA THR A 261 -28.95 12.84 -44.59
C THR A 261 -30.23 13.54 -45.02
N SER A 262 -30.30 13.96 -46.29
CA SER A 262 -31.51 14.56 -46.85
C SER A 262 -32.49 13.43 -47.18
N LEU A 263 -33.62 13.41 -46.47
CA LEU A 263 -34.74 12.55 -46.83
C LEU A 263 -35.44 13.18 -48.05
N GLU A 264 -35.19 12.69 -49.25
CA GLU A 264 -36.03 13.00 -50.42
C GLU A 264 -37.40 12.33 -50.24
N LEU A 265 -38.32 13.04 -49.60
CA LEU A 265 -39.73 12.73 -49.71
C LEU A 265 -40.23 13.30 -51.04
N CYS A 266 -40.38 12.43 -52.05
CA CYS A 266 -41.23 12.72 -53.19
C CYS A 266 -42.67 12.91 -52.71
N ILE A 267 -43.07 14.16 -52.47
CA ILE A 267 -44.46 14.51 -52.16
C ILE A 267 -45.16 14.76 -53.49
N SER A 268 -45.90 13.77 -53.96
CA SER A 268 -46.91 13.96 -55.01
C SER A 268 -47.91 15.03 -54.58
N GLU A 269 -48.18 15.94 -55.50
CA GLU A 269 -49.22 16.96 -55.41
C GLU A 269 -50.58 16.36 -55.02
N ASN A 270 -51.15 16.79 -53.89
CA ASN A 270 -52.49 17.38 -53.89
C ASN A 270 -52.96 17.90 -52.52
N HIS A 271 -53.44 19.13 -52.57
CA HIS A 271 -54.57 19.70 -51.82
C HIS A 271 -54.43 20.06 -50.32
N ASN A 272 -54.23 21.37 -50.14
CA ASN A 272 -55.12 22.31 -49.43
C ASN A 272 -55.43 22.10 -47.94
N GLY A 273 -54.84 22.95 -47.10
CA GLY A 273 -55.24 23.17 -45.70
C GLY A 273 -54.22 24.02 -44.95
N GLY A 274 -54.36 25.34 -45.02
CA GLY A 274 -53.36 26.28 -44.50
C GLY A 274 -53.34 26.43 -42.98
N ILE A 275 -52.17 26.87 -42.48
CA ILE A 275 -52.05 27.83 -41.37
C ILE A 275 -50.85 28.73 -41.71
N HIS A 276 -51.12 30.03 -41.78
CA HIS A 276 -50.12 31.08 -41.92
C HIS A 276 -49.17 31.10 -40.73
N GLY A 277 -47.88 31.30 -40.99
CA GLY A 277 -46.94 31.69 -39.94
C GLY A 277 -45.49 31.23 -40.16
N ALA A 278 -44.94 31.43 -41.37
CA ALA A 278 -43.50 31.49 -41.53
C ALA A 278 -42.97 32.67 -40.71
N ARG A 279 -42.60 32.41 -39.44
CA ARG A 279 -41.85 33.34 -38.63
C ARG A 279 -40.38 33.07 -38.93
N SER A 280 -39.84 33.80 -39.90
CA SER A 280 -38.40 34.07 -39.97
C SER A 280 -37.92 34.44 -38.55
N PRO A 281 -36.79 33.92 -38.04
CA PRO A 281 -36.31 34.36 -36.75
C PRO A 281 -36.00 35.85 -36.86
N ALA A 282 -36.67 36.65 -36.03
CA ALA A 282 -36.28 38.03 -35.77
C ALA A 282 -34.81 38.06 -35.32
N PRO A 283 -34.06 39.14 -35.58
CA PRO A 283 -32.69 39.26 -35.09
C PRO A 283 -32.69 39.12 -33.56
N LEU A 284 -32.03 38.08 -33.07
CA LEU A 284 -31.83 37.81 -31.65
C LEU A 284 -30.80 38.82 -31.12
N ASP A 285 -31.23 40.02 -30.73
CA ASP A 285 -30.44 40.90 -29.87
C ASP A 285 -30.49 40.47 -28.39
N GLN A 286 -31.14 39.34 -28.10
CA GLN A 286 -31.27 38.79 -26.76
C GLN A 286 -30.18 37.74 -26.49
N PRO A 287 -29.48 37.81 -25.33
CA PRO A 287 -28.53 36.79 -24.92
C PRO A 287 -29.13 35.39 -24.98
N SER A 288 -28.48 34.49 -25.71
CA SER A 288 -28.99 33.14 -25.96
C SER A 288 -27.87 32.16 -26.28
N CYS A 289 -28.14 30.90 -26.01
CA CYS A 289 -27.26 29.78 -26.34
C CYS A 289 -28.06 28.62 -26.93
N ARG A 290 -27.39 27.75 -27.67
CA ARG A 290 -27.95 26.52 -28.21
C ARG A 290 -27.40 25.32 -27.45
N ALA A 291 -28.27 24.41 -27.03
CA ALA A 291 -27.85 23.15 -26.41
C ALA A 291 -27.07 22.28 -27.40
N LEU A 292 -25.88 21.84 -26.99
CA LEU A 292 -25.03 20.89 -27.73
C LEU A 292 -25.32 19.44 -27.37
N TYR A 293 -25.86 19.20 -26.19
CA TYR A 293 -26.21 17.88 -25.67
C TYR A 293 -27.51 17.96 -24.87
N ASP A 294 -28.16 16.82 -24.68
CA ASP A 294 -29.23 16.69 -23.69
C ASP A 294 -28.70 16.93 -22.28
N PHE A 295 -29.49 17.61 -21.45
CA PHE A 295 -29.21 17.80 -20.03
C PHE A 295 -30.47 17.46 -19.22
N ASP A 296 -30.38 16.37 -18.46
CA ASP A 296 -31.44 15.93 -17.54
C ASP A 296 -31.07 16.41 -16.12
N PRO A 297 -31.91 17.25 -15.47
CA PRO A 297 -31.56 17.89 -14.20
C PRO A 297 -31.61 16.88 -13.05
N GLU A 298 -30.59 16.90 -12.18
CA GLU A 298 -30.47 16.04 -11.00
C GLU A 298 -30.78 16.77 -9.69
N ASN A 299 -30.63 18.10 -9.67
CA ASN A 299 -30.85 18.94 -8.48
C ASN A 299 -32.01 19.94 -8.66
N GLU A 300 -32.63 20.33 -7.55
CA GLU A 300 -33.64 21.41 -7.56
C GLU A 300 -33.00 22.74 -7.99
N GLY A 301 -33.55 23.34 -9.04
CA GLY A 301 -33.07 24.60 -9.63
C GLY A 301 -32.30 24.45 -10.94
N GLU A 302 -32.01 23.23 -11.39
CA GLU A 302 -31.39 22.96 -12.69
C GLU A 302 -32.41 23.01 -13.83
N LEU A 303 -31.99 23.54 -14.99
CA LEU A 303 -32.85 23.64 -16.17
C LEU A 303 -32.58 22.50 -17.15
N GLY A 304 -33.52 21.55 -17.28
CA GLY A 304 -33.44 20.49 -18.28
C GLY A 304 -33.74 20.95 -19.71
N PHE A 305 -33.00 20.42 -20.69
CA PHE A 305 -33.16 20.72 -22.13
C PHE A 305 -32.67 19.58 -23.03
N LYS A 306 -33.03 19.65 -24.31
CA LYS A 306 -32.61 18.68 -25.34
C LYS A 306 -31.65 19.31 -26.35
N GLU A 307 -30.81 18.47 -26.96
CA GLU A 307 -29.87 18.89 -28.00
C GLU A 307 -30.61 19.71 -29.09
N GLY A 308 -30.07 20.90 -29.38
CA GLY A 308 -30.63 21.82 -30.36
C GLY A 308 -31.60 22.87 -29.81
N ASP A 309 -32.02 22.78 -28.54
CA ASP A 309 -32.87 23.79 -27.91
C ASP A 309 -32.16 25.17 -27.85
N ILE A 310 -32.92 26.24 -28.04
CA ILE A 310 -32.45 27.62 -27.91
C ILE A 310 -32.87 28.15 -26.54
N ILE A 311 -31.90 28.31 -25.66
CA ILE A 311 -32.11 28.77 -24.28
C ILE A 311 -31.79 30.26 -24.23
N THR A 312 -32.67 31.01 -23.58
CA THR A 312 -32.43 32.44 -23.32
C THR A 312 -31.49 32.56 -22.13
N LEU A 313 -30.32 33.18 -22.30
CA LEU A 313 -29.39 33.41 -21.19
C LEU A 313 -29.87 34.58 -20.35
N THR A 314 -29.95 34.39 -19.04
CA THR A 314 -30.39 35.42 -18.08
C THR A 314 -29.24 35.91 -17.21
N ASN A 315 -28.34 35.02 -16.78
CA ASN A 315 -27.22 35.38 -15.92
C ASN A 315 -26.05 34.38 -16.02
N LYS A 316 -24.83 34.81 -15.67
CA LYS A 316 -23.68 33.93 -15.46
C LYS A 316 -23.49 33.76 -13.96
N ILE A 317 -23.59 32.53 -13.47
CA ILE A 317 -23.43 32.23 -12.04
C ILE A 317 -21.95 32.23 -11.67
N ASP A 318 -21.15 31.47 -12.42
CA ASP A 318 -19.71 31.35 -12.25
C ASP A 318 -19.01 30.90 -13.55
N GLU A 319 -17.77 30.42 -13.46
CA GLU A 319 -16.98 29.95 -14.61
C GLU A 319 -17.49 28.65 -15.25
N ASN A 320 -18.41 27.94 -14.58
CA ASN A 320 -18.89 26.63 -14.97
C ASN A 320 -20.40 26.58 -15.24
N TRP A 321 -21.18 27.55 -14.76
CA TRP A 321 -22.65 27.56 -14.82
C TRP A 321 -23.25 28.86 -15.39
N TYR A 322 -24.20 28.68 -16.31
CA TYR A 322 -25.14 29.73 -16.74
C TYR A 322 -26.51 29.53 -16.09
N GLU A 323 -27.25 30.61 -15.95
CA GLU A 323 -28.69 30.60 -15.71
C GLU A 323 -29.41 31.04 -16.97
N GLY A 324 -30.50 30.37 -17.28
CA GLY A 324 -31.31 30.72 -18.43
C GLY A 324 -32.75 30.27 -18.30
N MET A 325 -33.52 30.56 -19.34
CA MET A 325 -34.94 30.27 -19.43
C MET A 325 -35.27 29.52 -20.72
N LEU A 326 -36.00 28.43 -20.58
CA LEU A 326 -36.50 27.62 -21.68
C LEU A 326 -37.96 27.22 -21.39
N HIS A 327 -38.86 27.47 -22.35
CA HIS A 327 -40.29 27.17 -22.24
C HIS A 327 -40.98 27.74 -20.96
N GLY A 328 -40.49 28.87 -20.44
CA GLY A 328 -41.02 29.52 -19.23
C GLY A 328 -40.47 28.97 -17.91
N ASN A 329 -39.63 27.93 -17.95
CA ASN A 329 -38.90 27.41 -16.80
C ASN A 329 -37.51 28.07 -16.75
N SER A 330 -37.07 28.43 -15.55
CA SER A 330 -35.75 29.02 -15.32
C SER A 330 -34.92 28.10 -14.42
N GLY A 331 -33.63 28.06 -14.67
CA GLY A 331 -32.70 27.28 -13.86
C GLY A 331 -31.27 27.37 -14.39
N PHE A 332 -30.35 26.75 -13.67
CA PHE A 332 -28.94 26.74 -14.00
C PHE A 332 -28.53 25.50 -14.79
N PHE A 333 -27.52 25.64 -15.65
CA PHE A 333 -26.97 24.56 -16.45
C PHE A 333 -25.47 24.77 -16.78
N PRO A 334 -24.73 23.68 -17.09
CA PRO A 334 -23.30 23.77 -17.33
C PRO A 334 -22.96 24.48 -18.64
N ILE A 335 -21.96 25.35 -18.63
CA ILE A 335 -21.51 26.10 -19.81
C ILE A 335 -21.06 25.17 -20.94
N ASN A 336 -20.40 24.06 -20.61
CA ASN A 336 -19.86 23.12 -21.60
C ASN A 336 -20.93 22.33 -22.36
N TYR A 337 -22.21 22.47 -21.99
CA TYR A 337 -23.35 21.82 -22.66
C TYR A 337 -24.00 22.72 -23.70
N VAL A 338 -23.54 23.96 -23.86
CA VAL A 338 -24.17 24.95 -24.75
C VAL A 338 -23.15 25.70 -25.61
N ASP A 339 -23.62 26.15 -26.77
CA ASP A 339 -22.91 27.02 -27.72
C ASP A 339 -23.53 28.43 -27.63
N ILE A 340 -22.75 29.42 -27.19
CA ILE A 340 -23.25 30.78 -26.99
C ILE A 340 -23.48 31.43 -28.35
N LEU A 341 -24.74 31.77 -28.64
CA LEU A 341 -25.11 32.46 -29.88
C LEU A 341 -25.01 33.97 -29.71
N VAL A 342 -25.51 34.47 -28.57
CA VAL A 342 -25.46 35.88 -28.19
C VAL A 342 -25.03 35.94 -26.72
N PRO A 343 -23.87 36.52 -26.39
CA PRO A 343 -23.39 36.57 -25.01
C PRO A 343 -24.23 37.51 -24.15
N LEU A 344 -24.17 37.31 -22.83
CA LEU A 344 -24.71 38.29 -21.88
C LEU A 344 -23.96 39.63 -22.01
N PRO A 345 -24.66 40.79 -21.91
CA PRO A 345 -23.99 42.09 -21.85
C PRO A 345 -23.07 42.15 -20.62
N GLN A 346 -21.89 42.78 -20.79
CA GLN A 346 -20.86 42.91 -19.74
C GLN A 346 -21.29 43.82 -18.59
#